data_AF-Q4KP08-F1
#
_entry.id   AF-Q4KP08-F1
#
_cell.length_a   1.000
_cell.length_b   1.000
_cell.length_c   1.000
_cell.angle_alpha   90.00
_cell.angle_beta   90.00
_cell.angle_gamma   90.00
#
_symmetry.space_group_name_H-M   'P 1'
#
loop_
_entity.id
_entity.type
_entity.pdbx_description
1 polymer ?
#
loop_
_entity_poly.entity_id
_entity_poly.type
_entity_poly.pdbx_seq_one_letter_code
_entity_poly.pdbx_strand_id
1 'polypeptide(L)'
;MWIKWIATLVAFGALVQSAVACPSQCSCRGTQVDCNSRSLASVPAGIPTTTQRLWLNSNQITKLEPGVFDRLVNLQQLRLYNNQLKSIPRGAFDNLKSLTHILLYNNPWDCACSDILYLSGWLGQHGGKEQAQAVCSGTNTPVRAVTEASTSPSKCPGYVATTTTPTTTTPEFIPETTTSPQPVITTQKPKHLMNFNCTSILERKNDGGDCGKPACTTLLNCANFLSCLCSTCALCRKR
;
A
#
# COMPACT_ATOMS: atom_id res chain seq x y z
N MET A 1 10.30 -68.37 27.45
CA MET A 1 9.09 -68.10 26.64
C MET A 1 8.01 -67.65 27.63
N TRP A 2 7.43 -66.46 27.65
CA TRP A 2 7.26 -65.44 26.62
C TRP A 2 7.44 -64.01 27.17
N ILE A 3 7.78 -63.16 26.22
CA ILE A 3 8.09 -61.74 26.28
C ILE A 3 6.78 -60.92 26.34
N LYS A 4 6.78 -59.92 27.21
CA LYS A 4 6.15 -58.57 27.14
C LYS A 4 4.79 -58.44 26.44
N TRP A 5 3.84 -57.79 27.12
CA TRP A 5 3.09 -56.70 26.50
C TRP A 5 3.36 -55.42 27.27
N ILE A 6 4.11 -54.55 26.60
CA ILE A 6 4.46 -53.19 27.02
C ILE A 6 3.18 -52.36 27.06
N ALA A 7 3.01 -51.62 28.15
CA ALA A 7 2.11 -50.48 28.20
C ALA A 7 2.59 -49.41 27.21
N THR A 8 1.98 -49.34 26.03
CA THR A 8 2.13 -48.20 25.13
C THR A 8 1.00 -47.21 25.42
N LEU A 9 1.28 -46.33 26.39
CA LEU A 9 0.66 -45.02 26.49
C LEU A 9 1.10 -44.22 25.25
N VAL A 10 0.39 -44.40 24.13
CA VAL A 10 0.45 -43.41 23.05
C VAL A 10 -0.46 -42.29 23.51
N ALA A 11 0.16 -41.29 24.13
CA ALA A 11 -0.42 -39.96 24.20
C ALA A 11 -0.75 -39.55 22.76
N PHE A 12 -2.03 -39.67 22.40
CA PHE A 12 -2.57 -38.90 21.29
C PHE A 12 -2.56 -37.43 21.73
N GLY A 13 -1.38 -36.82 21.68
CA GLY A 13 -1.27 -35.41 21.35
C GLY A 13 -1.76 -35.24 19.92
N ALA A 14 -3.08 -35.43 19.73
CA ALA A 14 -3.74 -34.89 18.57
C ALA A 14 -3.55 -33.39 18.68
N LEU A 15 -2.67 -32.89 17.82
CA LEU A 15 -2.61 -31.49 17.41
C LEU A 15 -4.02 -30.96 17.48
N VAL A 16 -4.29 -30.06 18.43
CA VAL A 16 -5.43 -29.16 18.29
C VAL A 16 -5.07 -28.32 17.09
N GLN A 17 -5.38 -28.83 15.90
CA GLN A 17 -5.49 -28.01 14.72
C GLN A 17 -6.53 -26.99 15.16
N SER A 18 -6.09 -25.80 15.57
CA SER A 18 -7.00 -24.68 15.75
C SER A 18 -7.64 -24.48 14.39
N ALA A 19 -8.77 -25.16 14.18
CA ALA A 19 -9.62 -24.91 13.03
C ALA A 19 -9.97 -23.44 13.20
N VAL A 20 -9.33 -22.58 12.41
CA VAL A 20 -9.70 -21.16 12.37
C VAL A 20 -11.16 -21.20 11.95
N ALA A 21 -12.03 -20.96 12.94
CA ALA A 21 -13.45 -21.16 12.79
C ALA A 21 -13.97 -20.19 11.72
N CYS A 22 -15.03 -20.60 11.04
CA CYS A 22 -15.74 -19.68 10.16
C CYS A 22 -16.18 -18.45 10.97
N PRO A 23 -16.01 -17.22 10.47
CA PRO A 23 -16.54 -16.04 11.14
C PRO A 23 -18.05 -16.22 11.38
N SER A 24 -18.53 -15.95 12.59
CA SER A 24 -19.90 -16.25 13.03
C SER A 24 -20.99 -15.58 12.17
N GLN A 25 -20.64 -14.46 11.53
CA GLN A 25 -21.50 -13.69 10.65
C GLN A 25 -21.51 -14.21 9.20
N CYS A 26 -20.75 -15.26 8.89
CA CYS A 26 -20.52 -15.79 7.54
C CYS A 26 -20.86 -17.28 7.45
N SER A 27 -20.86 -17.81 6.24
CA SER A 27 -20.95 -19.24 5.95
C SER A 27 -19.68 -19.67 5.23
N CYS A 28 -19.12 -20.82 5.60
CA CYS A 28 -17.88 -21.31 5.02
C CYS A 28 -18.07 -22.69 4.39
N ARG A 29 -17.56 -22.87 3.17
CA ARG A 29 -17.58 -24.14 2.44
C ARG A 29 -16.22 -24.37 1.78
N GLY A 30 -15.45 -25.32 2.30
CA GLY A 30 -14.06 -25.51 1.88
C GLY A 30 -13.24 -24.24 2.12
N THR A 31 -12.62 -23.70 1.08
CA THR A 31 -11.84 -22.45 1.09
C THR A 31 -12.64 -21.20 0.72
N GLN A 32 -13.97 -21.31 0.60
CA GLN A 32 -14.86 -20.17 0.37
C GLN A 32 -15.43 -19.65 1.70
N VAL A 33 -15.36 -18.33 1.87
CA VAL A 33 -15.99 -17.60 2.98
C VAL A 33 -17.04 -16.65 2.38
N ASP A 34 -18.30 -16.94 2.67
CA ASP A 34 -19.45 -16.20 2.19
C ASP A 34 -20.06 -15.34 3.30
N CYS A 35 -19.84 -14.03 3.19
CA CYS A 35 -20.36 -13.00 4.07
C CYS A 35 -21.31 -12.03 3.32
N ASN A 36 -21.82 -12.44 2.15
CA ASN A 36 -22.66 -11.59 1.30
C ASN A 36 -24.04 -11.31 1.93
N SER A 37 -24.55 -10.09 1.75
CA SER A 37 -25.90 -9.68 2.18
C SER A 37 -26.17 -9.91 3.68
N ARG A 38 -25.17 -9.63 4.53
CA ARG A 38 -25.23 -9.81 5.99
C ARG A 38 -25.32 -8.49 6.76
N SER A 39 -25.54 -7.37 6.07
CA SER A 39 -25.58 -6.01 6.64
C SER A 39 -24.33 -5.66 7.45
N LEU A 40 -23.17 -6.13 7.00
CA LEU A 40 -21.92 -5.91 7.70
C LEU A 40 -21.46 -4.46 7.55
N ALA A 41 -21.11 -3.83 8.68
CA ALA A 41 -20.51 -2.49 8.70
C ALA A 41 -18.98 -2.52 8.49
N SER A 42 -18.35 -3.68 8.67
CA SER A 42 -16.90 -3.88 8.54
C SER A 42 -16.59 -5.33 8.11
N VAL A 43 -15.35 -5.57 7.70
CA VAL A 43 -14.87 -6.93 7.39
C VAL A 43 -14.82 -7.77 8.68
N PRO A 44 -15.43 -8.96 8.72
CA PRO A 44 -15.40 -9.82 9.91
C PRO A 44 -13.98 -10.24 10.27
N ALA A 45 -13.69 -10.28 11.57
CA ALA A 45 -12.43 -10.81 12.07
C ALA A 45 -12.37 -12.34 11.90
N GLY A 46 -11.15 -12.89 11.93
CA GLY A 46 -10.95 -14.34 11.95
C GLY A 46 -11.21 -15.06 10.63
N ILE A 47 -11.14 -14.36 9.49
CA ILE A 47 -11.19 -15.02 8.17
C ILE A 47 -10.02 -16.02 8.06
N PRO A 48 -10.28 -17.32 7.77
CA PRO A 48 -9.23 -18.32 7.66
C PRO A 48 -8.18 -17.97 6.59
N THR A 49 -6.90 -18.16 6.88
CA THR A 49 -5.79 -17.85 5.94
C THR A 49 -5.74 -18.78 4.72
N THR A 50 -6.46 -19.90 4.79
CA THR A 50 -6.67 -20.83 3.67
C THR A 50 -7.75 -20.35 2.68
N THR A 51 -8.41 -19.23 2.95
CA THR A 51 -9.48 -18.69 2.11
C THR A 51 -8.97 -18.35 0.70
N GLN A 52 -9.65 -18.89 -0.32
CA GLN A 52 -9.40 -18.62 -1.73
C GLN A 52 -10.48 -17.72 -2.35
N ARG A 53 -11.70 -17.75 -1.82
CA ARG A 53 -12.82 -16.94 -2.30
C ARG A 53 -13.49 -16.24 -1.12
N LEU A 54 -13.46 -14.91 -1.11
CA LEU A 54 -14.05 -14.09 -0.06
C LEU A 54 -15.16 -13.20 -0.66
N TRP A 55 -16.39 -13.41 -0.20
CA TRP A 55 -17.54 -12.65 -0.65
C TRP A 55 -18.03 -11.72 0.46
N LEU A 56 -17.80 -10.42 0.28
CA LEU A 56 -18.19 -9.35 1.20
C LEU A 56 -19.14 -8.35 0.53
N ASN A 57 -19.63 -8.68 -0.67
CA ASN A 57 -20.50 -7.81 -1.45
C ASN A 57 -21.90 -7.65 -0.83
N SER A 58 -22.63 -6.64 -1.27
CA SER A 58 -23.99 -6.33 -0.79
C SER A 58 -24.06 -6.13 0.74
N ASN A 59 -23.10 -5.41 1.29
CA ASN A 59 -23.03 -5.05 2.70
C ASN A 59 -23.02 -3.52 2.87
N GLN A 60 -22.67 -3.04 4.05
CA GLN A 60 -22.64 -1.62 4.41
C GLN A 60 -21.24 -1.20 4.85
N ILE A 61 -20.21 -1.83 4.28
CA ILE A 61 -18.81 -1.59 4.66
C ILE A 61 -18.41 -0.22 4.13
N THR A 62 -18.01 0.67 5.04
CA THR A 62 -17.64 2.06 4.74
C THR A 62 -16.14 2.28 4.63
N LYS A 63 -15.35 1.45 5.32
CA LYS A 63 -13.90 1.48 5.33
C LYS A 63 -13.32 0.08 5.52
N LEU A 64 -12.09 -0.09 5.04
CA LEU A 64 -11.26 -1.23 5.36
C LEU A 64 -10.22 -0.81 6.38
N GLU A 65 -9.93 -1.67 7.35
CA GLU A 65 -8.80 -1.44 8.26
C GLU A 65 -7.48 -1.74 7.52
N PRO A 66 -6.40 -0.99 7.78
CA PRO A 66 -5.08 -1.28 7.20
C PRO A 66 -4.66 -2.71 7.46
N GLY A 67 -4.18 -3.40 6.42
CA GLY A 67 -3.69 -4.78 6.52
C GLY A 67 -4.77 -5.85 6.74
N VAL A 68 -6.07 -5.53 6.64
CA VAL A 68 -7.17 -6.48 6.87
C VAL A 68 -7.10 -7.75 6.01
N PHE A 69 -6.45 -7.69 4.85
CA PHE A 69 -6.27 -8.82 3.95
C PHE A 69 -4.85 -9.39 3.89
N ASP A 70 -3.91 -8.89 4.71
CA ASP A 70 -2.48 -9.23 4.60
C ASP A 70 -2.20 -10.72 4.72
N ARG A 71 -2.98 -11.43 5.55
CA ARG A 71 -2.82 -12.87 5.78
C ARG A 71 -3.49 -13.74 4.73
N LEU A 72 -4.27 -13.17 3.81
CA LEU A 72 -5.05 -13.89 2.81
C LEU A 72 -4.26 -14.10 1.51
N VAL A 73 -3.01 -14.58 1.62
CA VAL A 73 -2.09 -14.75 0.49
C VAL A 73 -2.58 -15.73 -0.58
N ASN A 74 -3.47 -16.65 -0.19
CA ASN A 74 -4.11 -17.65 -1.06
C ASN A 74 -5.37 -17.12 -1.76
N LEU A 75 -5.78 -15.87 -1.50
CA LEU A 75 -7.03 -15.33 -2.01
C LEU A 75 -6.96 -15.15 -3.52
N GLN A 76 -7.88 -15.78 -4.24
CA GLN A 76 -8.01 -15.76 -5.70
C GLN A 76 -9.13 -14.82 -6.14
N GLN A 77 -10.21 -14.77 -5.37
CA GLN A 77 -11.37 -13.92 -5.67
C GLN A 77 -11.77 -13.10 -4.45
N LEU A 78 -11.89 -11.78 -4.65
CA LEU A 78 -12.39 -10.84 -3.66
C LEU A 78 -13.59 -10.07 -4.23
N ARG A 79 -14.74 -10.16 -3.56
CA ARG A 79 -15.94 -9.40 -3.92
C ARG A 79 -16.26 -8.36 -2.87
N LEU A 80 -16.20 -7.08 -3.24
CA LEU A 80 -16.51 -5.94 -2.38
C LEU A 80 -17.56 -5.01 -3.02
N TYR A 81 -18.12 -5.36 -4.17
CA TYR A 81 -19.15 -4.57 -4.85
C TYR A 81 -20.43 -4.38 -4.00
N ASN A 82 -21.24 -3.37 -4.31
CA ASN A 82 -22.42 -3.01 -3.52
C ASN A 82 -22.08 -2.81 -2.03
N ASN A 83 -21.13 -1.92 -1.75
CA ASN A 83 -20.78 -1.46 -0.40
C ASN A 83 -20.74 0.08 -0.38
N GLN A 84 -20.20 0.67 0.69
CA GLN A 84 -20.12 2.11 0.90
C GLN A 84 -18.66 2.60 0.95
N LEU A 85 -17.74 1.87 0.31
CA LEU A 85 -16.32 2.21 0.29
C LEU A 85 -16.08 3.48 -0.54
N LYS A 86 -15.35 4.43 0.04
CA LYS A 86 -14.92 5.65 -0.64
C LYS A 86 -13.48 5.58 -1.14
N SER A 87 -12.64 4.81 -0.47
CA SER A 87 -11.23 4.57 -0.82
C SER A 87 -10.80 3.19 -0.30
N ILE A 88 -9.58 2.79 -0.64
CA ILE A 88 -8.93 1.58 -0.12
C ILE A 88 -7.65 2.03 0.59
N PRO A 89 -7.38 1.58 1.82
CA PRO A 89 -6.18 1.97 2.53
C PRO A 89 -4.94 1.49 1.78
N ARG A 90 -3.88 2.29 1.86
CA ARG A 90 -2.61 1.98 1.20
C ARG A 90 -2.11 0.59 1.60
N GLY A 91 -1.78 -0.21 0.59
CA GLY A 91 -1.22 -1.54 0.77
C GLY A 91 -2.22 -2.67 0.97
N ALA A 92 -3.54 -2.39 1.06
CA ALA A 92 -4.54 -3.40 1.38
C ALA A 92 -4.55 -4.65 0.48
N PHE A 93 -4.06 -4.53 -0.75
CA PHE A 93 -4.03 -5.60 -1.75
C PHE A 93 -2.61 -6.12 -2.04
N ASP A 94 -1.58 -5.57 -1.40
CA ASP A 94 -0.19 -5.83 -1.77
C ASP A 94 0.22 -7.29 -1.54
N ASN A 95 -0.37 -7.93 -0.53
CA ASN A 95 -0.10 -9.32 -0.16
C ASN A 95 -1.00 -10.33 -0.88
N LEU A 96 -1.97 -9.89 -1.70
CA LEU A 96 -2.90 -10.75 -2.42
C LEU A 96 -2.26 -11.31 -3.71
N LYS A 97 -1.16 -12.04 -3.57
CA LYS A 97 -0.34 -12.54 -4.68
C LYS A 97 -1.07 -13.51 -5.60
N SER A 98 -2.01 -14.28 -5.05
CA SER A 98 -2.82 -15.27 -5.79
C SER A 98 -4.07 -14.67 -6.45
N LEU A 99 -4.32 -13.37 -6.30
CA LEU A 99 -5.56 -12.74 -6.72
C LEU A 99 -5.68 -12.71 -8.25
N THR A 100 -6.79 -13.22 -8.76
CA THR A 100 -7.11 -13.26 -10.19
C THR A 100 -8.34 -12.43 -10.51
N HIS A 101 -9.29 -12.30 -9.57
CA HIS A 101 -10.54 -11.57 -9.78
C HIS A 101 -10.84 -10.66 -8.60
N ILE A 102 -11.10 -9.39 -8.88
CA ILE A 102 -11.59 -8.42 -7.90
C ILE A 102 -12.82 -7.69 -8.44
N LEU A 103 -13.87 -7.60 -7.64
CA LEU A 103 -15.13 -6.93 -8.01
C LEU A 103 -15.34 -5.75 -7.04
N LEU A 104 -15.26 -4.53 -7.57
CA LEU A 104 -15.27 -3.27 -6.81
C LEU A 104 -16.38 -2.28 -7.23
N TYR A 105 -17.14 -2.60 -8.28
CA TYR A 105 -18.21 -1.75 -8.81
C TYR A 105 -19.30 -1.45 -7.76
N ASN A 106 -20.12 -0.44 -8.02
CA ASN A 106 -21.19 0.00 -7.08
C ASN A 106 -20.66 0.27 -5.66
N ASN A 107 -19.60 1.07 -5.57
CA ASN A 107 -19.14 1.72 -4.36
C ASN A 107 -19.01 3.22 -4.65
N PRO A 108 -19.28 4.11 -3.68
CA PRO A 108 -19.18 5.56 -3.86
C PRO A 108 -17.73 6.05 -3.80
N TRP A 109 -16.89 5.62 -4.75
CA TRP A 109 -15.47 5.97 -4.79
C TRP A 109 -15.26 7.49 -4.84
N ASP A 110 -14.61 8.03 -3.81
CA ASP A 110 -14.29 9.45 -3.69
C ASP A 110 -12.98 9.75 -4.42
N CYS A 111 -13.10 10.06 -5.70
CA CYS A 111 -11.94 10.35 -6.54
C CYS A 111 -11.41 11.78 -6.39
N ALA A 112 -12.05 12.63 -5.58
CA ALA A 112 -11.56 13.98 -5.33
C ALA A 112 -10.51 13.99 -4.22
N CYS A 113 -10.66 13.10 -3.24
CA CYS A 113 -9.70 12.86 -2.17
C CYS A 113 -8.47 12.08 -2.67
N SER A 114 -7.26 12.48 -2.24
CA SER A 114 -6.00 11.81 -2.59
C SER A 114 -5.86 10.36 -2.08
N ASP A 115 -6.67 9.93 -1.11
CA ASP A 115 -6.64 8.55 -0.61
C ASP A 115 -7.02 7.52 -1.69
N ILE A 116 -7.70 7.95 -2.76
CA ILE A 116 -8.04 7.11 -3.90
C ILE A 116 -6.80 6.65 -4.70
N LEU A 117 -5.68 7.36 -4.59
CA LEU A 117 -4.51 7.16 -5.46
C LEU A 117 -3.92 5.76 -5.34
N TYR A 118 -3.98 5.13 -4.15
CA TYR A 118 -3.59 3.73 -4.00
C TYR A 118 -4.43 2.81 -4.90
N LEU A 119 -5.76 2.93 -4.80
CA LEU A 119 -6.66 2.09 -5.57
C LEU A 119 -6.52 2.35 -7.08
N SER A 120 -6.45 3.62 -7.47
CA SER A 120 -6.29 4.03 -8.86
C SER A 120 -5.00 3.44 -9.47
N GLY A 121 -3.86 3.63 -8.79
CA GLY A 121 -2.58 3.07 -9.24
C GLY A 121 -2.58 1.55 -9.27
N TRP A 122 -3.16 0.89 -8.25
CA TRP A 122 -3.26 -0.57 -8.21
C TRP A 122 -4.09 -1.12 -9.38
N LEU A 123 -5.25 -0.50 -9.67
CA LEU A 123 -6.09 -0.88 -10.81
C LEU A 123 -5.44 -0.56 -12.17
N GLY A 124 -4.66 0.52 -12.25
CA GLY A 124 -3.86 0.83 -13.44
C GLY A 124 -2.84 -0.25 -13.76
N GLN A 125 -2.19 -0.82 -12.73
CA GLN A 125 -1.20 -1.90 -12.88
C GLN A 125 -1.83 -3.29 -13.03
N HIS A 126 -3.01 -3.51 -12.44
CA HIS A 126 -3.65 -4.83 -12.35
C HIS A 126 -5.02 -4.88 -13.03
N GLY A 127 -5.28 -4.04 -14.03
CA GLY A 127 -6.60 -3.88 -14.65
C GLY A 127 -7.20 -5.17 -15.21
N GLY A 128 -6.39 -6.14 -15.61
CA GLY A 128 -6.86 -7.46 -16.05
C GLY A 128 -7.52 -8.30 -14.95
N LYS A 129 -7.35 -7.94 -13.67
CA LYS A 129 -7.98 -8.62 -12.53
C LYS A 129 -9.35 -8.03 -12.18
N GLU A 130 -9.63 -6.79 -12.59
CA GLU A 130 -10.87 -6.09 -12.29
C GLU A 130 -12.03 -6.65 -13.12
N GLN A 131 -13.09 -7.07 -12.44
CA GLN A 131 -14.31 -7.58 -13.06
C GLN A 131 -15.41 -6.52 -12.93
N ALA A 132 -15.71 -5.88 -14.06
CA ALA A 132 -16.50 -4.65 -14.18
C ALA A 132 -15.84 -3.42 -13.53
N GLN A 133 -15.97 -2.26 -14.17
CA GLN A 133 -15.25 -1.05 -13.81
C GLN A 133 -15.78 -0.43 -12.50
N ALA A 134 -14.88 -0.18 -11.56
CA ALA A 134 -15.08 0.79 -10.50
C ALA A 134 -15.06 2.20 -11.09
N VAL A 135 -16.10 2.98 -10.82
CA VAL A 135 -16.23 4.37 -11.30
C VAL A 135 -16.34 5.35 -10.13
N CYS A 136 -15.80 6.54 -10.34
CA CYS A 136 -15.86 7.64 -9.39
C CYS A 136 -17.29 8.09 -9.16
N SER A 137 -17.61 8.38 -7.89
CA SER A 137 -18.91 8.93 -7.52
C SER A 137 -19.12 10.30 -8.19
N GLY A 138 -20.31 10.51 -8.77
CA GLY A 138 -20.71 11.77 -9.41
C GLY A 138 -20.22 11.97 -10.85
N THR A 139 -19.02 11.50 -11.21
CA THR A 139 -18.47 11.68 -12.58
C THR A 139 -18.57 10.45 -13.47
N ASN A 140 -18.79 9.26 -12.88
CA ASN A 140 -18.73 7.95 -13.56
C ASN A 140 -17.42 7.69 -14.33
N THR A 141 -16.35 8.43 -14.02
CA THR A 141 -15.03 8.19 -14.62
C THR A 141 -14.40 6.94 -14.02
N PRO A 142 -13.73 6.07 -14.80
CA PRO A 142 -13.07 4.89 -14.23
C PRO A 142 -12.03 5.28 -13.17
N VAL A 143 -12.06 4.62 -12.01
CA VAL A 143 -11.12 4.90 -10.90
C VAL A 143 -9.66 4.72 -11.35
N ARG A 144 -9.40 3.73 -12.20
CA ARG A 144 -8.07 3.47 -12.80
C ARG A 144 -7.52 4.59 -13.69
N ALA A 145 -8.34 5.57 -14.06
CA ALA A 145 -7.95 6.72 -14.87
C ALA A 145 -7.68 8.00 -14.05
N VAL A 146 -7.89 7.95 -12.73
CA VAL A 146 -7.63 9.07 -11.83
C VAL A 146 -6.12 9.34 -11.75
N THR A 147 -5.73 10.61 -11.74
CA THR A 147 -4.34 11.05 -11.64
C THR A 147 -4.14 11.93 -10.42
N GLU A 148 -2.90 12.04 -9.92
CA GLU A 148 -2.57 12.89 -8.76
C GLU A 148 -3.07 14.32 -8.93
N ALA A 149 -2.92 14.89 -10.13
CA ALA A 149 -3.36 16.24 -10.48
C ALA A 149 -4.88 16.48 -10.35
N SER A 150 -5.69 15.41 -10.43
CA SER A 150 -7.15 15.49 -10.27
C SER A 150 -7.62 15.34 -8.81
N THR A 151 -6.71 15.02 -7.89
CA THR A 151 -7.00 14.76 -6.47
C THR A 151 -6.40 15.84 -5.56
N SER A 152 -6.86 15.91 -4.31
CA SER A 152 -6.21 16.75 -3.29
C SER A 152 -6.41 16.18 -1.87
N PRO A 153 -5.39 16.22 -1.00
CA PRO A 153 -5.55 15.91 0.43
C PRO A 153 -6.59 16.81 1.12
N SER A 154 -6.72 18.06 0.71
CA SER A 154 -7.68 19.01 1.29
C SER A 154 -9.14 18.62 1.06
N LYS A 155 -9.41 17.72 0.11
CA LYS A 155 -10.74 17.20 -0.19
C LYS A 155 -11.05 15.90 0.57
N CYS A 156 -10.11 15.39 1.36
CA CYS A 156 -10.28 14.15 2.12
C CYS A 156 -11.00 14.38 3.46
N PRO A 157 -11.84 13.43 3.90
CA PRO A 157 -12.44 13.47 5.23
C PRO A 157 -11.37 13.54 6.33
N GLY A 158 -11.52 14.44 7.29
CA GLY A 158 -10.59 14.57 8.42
C GLY A 158 -9.26 15.25 8.09
N TYR A 159 -9.11 15.86 6.91
CA TYR A 159 -7.95 16.69 6.61
C TYR A 159 -7.84 17.85 7.61
N VAL A 160 -6.73 17.89 8.33
CA VAL A 160 -6.33 19.06 9.14
C VAL A 160 -5.19 19.72 8.39
N ALA A 161 -5.38 20.97 7.99
CA ALA A 161 -4.31 21.76 7.38
C ALA A 161 -3.16 21.85 8.37
N THR A 162 -2.02 21.24 8.05
CA THR A 162 -0.79 21.47 8.79
C THR A 162 -0.30 22.85 8.41
N THR A 163 -0.73 23.86 9.19
CA THR A 163 -0.14 25.19 9.14
C THR A 163 1.27 25.04 9.69
N THR A 164 2.22 24.69 8.82
CA THR A 164 3.62 24.98 9.06
C THR A 164 3.74 26.49 8.93
N THR A 165 3.46 27.20 10.04
CA THR A 165 3.90 28.58 10.19
C THR A 165 5.41 28.53 9.96
N PRO A 166 5.97 29.19 8.94
CA PRO A 166 7.40 29.34 8.85
C PRO A 166 7.79 30.10 10.12
N THR A 167 8.37 29.41 11.08
CA THR A 167 9.01 30.09 12.20
C THR A 167 10.19 30.81 11.57
N THR A 168 10.03 32.11 11.32
CA THR A 168 11.14 33.03 11.12
C THR A 168 11.87 33.08 12.46
N THR A 169 12.67 32.05 12.75
CA THR A 169 13.75 32.17 13.71
C THR A 169 14.73 33.15 13.10
N THR A 170 14.59 34.42 13.50
CA THR A 170 15.68 35.38 13.49
C THR A 170 16.92 34.67 14.06
N PRO A 171 18.04 34.56 13.33
CA PRO A 171 19.25 33.99 13.90
C PRO A 171 19.69 34.89 15.06
N GLU A 172 19.52 34.40 16.28
CA GLU A 172 20.05 35.02 17.48
C GLU A 172 21.58 34.96 17.37
N PHE A 173 22.19 36.14 17.30
CA PHE A 173 23.64 36.30 17.20
C PHE A 173 24.25 35.93 18.55
N ILE A 174 24.66 34.67 18.71
CA ILE A 174 25.43 34.22 19.87
C ILE A 174 26.84 34.79 19.71
N PRO A 175 27.36 35.61 20.63
CA PRO A 175 28.77 35.98 20.61
C PRO A 175 29.62 34.75 20.92
N GLU A 176 30.38 34.28 19.92
CA GLU A 176 31.37 33.22 20.09
C GLU A 176 32.45 33.66 21.09
N THR A 177 32.47 33.05 22.27
CA THR A 177 33.61 33.10 23.18
C THR A 177 34.62 32.05 22.73
N THR A 178 35.72 32.54 22.18
CA THR A 178 36.85 31.75 21.69
C THR A 178 37.48 30.98 22.85
N THR A 179 37.22 29.68 22.93
CA THR A 179 38.04 28.78 23.74
C THR A 179 38.41 27.55 22.91
N SER A 180 39.70 27.44 22.63
CA SER A 180 40.34 26.37 21.86
C SER A 180 40.21 25.01 22.55
N PRO A 181 39.85 23.95 21.82
CA PRO A 181 40.21 22.58 22.20
C PRO A 181 41.30 22.02 21.28
N GLN A 182 42.31 21.42 21.92
CA GLN A 182 43.41 20.66 21.31
C GLN A 182 42.93 19.43 20.51
N PRO A 183 43.76 18.93 19.57
CA PRO A 183 43.37 17.88 18.63
C PRO A 183 43.36 16.48 19.29
N VAL A 184 42.22 15.82 19.27
CA VAL A 184 42.12 14.37 19.50
C VAL A 184 42.15 13.67 18.14
N ILE A 185 43.23 12.94 17.89
CA ILE A 185 43.39 12.10 16.70
C ILE A 185 42.52 10.86 16.91
N THR A 186 41.48 10.68 16.10
CA THR A 186 40.84 9.37 15.92
C THR A 186 40.59 9.16 14.43
N THR A 187 41.32 8.19 13.89
CA THR A 187 41.27 7.74 12.51
C THR A 187 39.89 7.18 12.16
N GLN A 188 39.10 7.92 11.38
CA GLN A 188 37.99 7.37 10.61
C GLN A 188 38.21 7.59 9.11
N LYS A 189 38.08 6.48 8.38
CA LYS A 189 38.33 6.28 6.95
C LYS A 189 37.30 7.06 6.11
N PRO A 190 37.69 7.84 5.09
CA PRO A 190 36.74 8.62 4.29
C PRO A 190 35.90 7.72 3.38
N LYS A 191 34.56 7.82 3.48
CA LYS A 191 33.65 7.35 2.44
C LYS A 191 33.65 8.38 1.30
N HIS A 192 33.85 7.89 0.09
CA HIS A 192 34.00 8.68 -1.13
C HIS A 192 32.70 9.43 -1.45
N LEU A 193 32.69 10.75 -1.28
CA LEU A 193 31.61 11.62 -1.73
C LEU A 193 31.77 11.80 -3.25
N MET A 194 30.83 11.27 -4.05
CA MET A 194 30.82 11.55 -5.49
C MET A 194 30.13 12.90 -5.72
N ASN A 195 30.91 13.90 -6.15
CA ASN A 195 30.39 15.18 -6.61
C ASN A 195 29.79 15.01 -8.02
N PHE A 196 28.50 15.29 -8.17
CA PHE A 196 27.87 15.50 -9.47
C PHE A 196 27.68 17.00 -9.70
N ASN A 197 28.02 17.48 -10.89
CA ASN A 197 27.77 18.86 -11.31
C ASN A 197 26.77 18.85 -12.47
N CYS A 198 25.60 19.46 -12.28
CA CYS A 198 24.59 19.61 -13.33
C CYS A 198 24.69 21.02 -13.91
N THR A 199 25.27 21.16 -15.11
CA THR A 199 25.29 22.43 -15.85
C THR A 199 24.28 22.43 -16.99
N SER A 200 23.39 23.43 -16.96
CA SER A 200 22.56 24.03 -18.03
C SER A 200 21.79 23.12 -18.99
N ILE A 201 20.47 23.35 -19.00
CA ILE A 201 19.49 22.90 -19.99
C ILE A 201 19.93 23.33 -21.39
N LEU A 202 20.16 22.35 -22.28
CA LEU A 202 20.14 22.57 -23.73
C LEU A 202 18.89 21.86 -24.28
N GLU A 203 17.96 22.64 -24.82
CA GLU A 203 16.82 22.14 -25.56
C GLU A 203 17.32 21.29 -26.74
N ARG A 204 16.93 20.01 -26.81
CA ARG A 204 17.10 19.24 -28.04
C ARG A 204 15.82 19.29 -28.88
N LYS A 205 16.01 19.72 -30.13
CA LYS A 205 15.14 19.49 -31.27
C LYS A 205 14.83 17.99 -31.41
N ASN A 206 13.59 17.71 -31.79
CA ASN A 206 13.07 16.38 -32.11
C ASN A 206 13.93 15.68 -33.17
N ASP A 207 14.72 14.68 -32.76
CA ASP A 207 15.20 13.62 -33.63
C ASP A 207 15.03 12.30 -32.86
N GLY A 208 14.20 11.41 -33.41
CA GLY A 208 13.73 10.19 -32.74
C GLY A 208 14.86 9.29 -32.26
N GLY A 209 14.88 9.02 -30.95
CA GLY A 209 15.79 8.08 -30.30
C GLY A 209 15.18 7.56 -29.00
N ASP A 210 15.06 6.24 -28.90
CA ASP A 210 14.32 5.44 -27.92
C ASP A 210 14.80 5.63 -26.47
N CYS A 211 13.88 5.91 -25.54
CA CYS A 211 14.15 5.94 -24.11
C CYS A 211 13.99 4.52 -23.55
N GLY A 212 15.09 3.78 -23.44
CA GLY A 212 15.14 2.48 -22.78
C GLY A 212 14.54 2.52 -21.36
N LYS A 213 13.70 1.51 -21.08
CA LYS A 213 12.88 1.28 -19.87
C LYS A 213 13.56 1.62 -18.53
N PRO A 214 12.85 2.19 -17.54
CA PRO A 214 13.37 2.28 -16.18
C PRO A 214 13.21 0.93 -15.46
N ALA A 215 14.32 0.25 -15.23
CA ALA A 215 14.44 -0.70 -14.12
C ALA A 215 14.87 0.09 -12.88
N CYS A 216 13.94 0.33 -11.94
CA CYS A 216 14.29 0.74 -10.58
C CYS A 216 13.77 -0.32 -9.61
N THR A 217 14.59 -1.34 -9.39
CA THR A 217 14.53 -2.20 -8.21
C THR A 217 15.25 -1.53 -7.05
N THR A 218 14.47 -1.22 -6.01
CA THR A 218 14.80 -1.25 -4.57
C THR A 218 15.71 -0.17 -3.93
N LEU A 219 15.18 0.37 -2.81
CA LEU A 219 15.85 1.04 -1.65
C LEU A 219 16.38 2.47 -1.89
N LEU A 220 16.16 3.50 -1.06
CA LEU A 220 15.64 3.63 0.31
C LEU A 220 15.50 5.15 0.64
N ASN A 221 14.53 5.49 1.49
CA ASN A 221 14.39 6.67 2.38
C ASN A 221 14.61 8.09 1.85
N CYS A 222 13.50 8.82 1.68
CA CYS A 222 13.46 10.28 1.87
C CYS A 222 12.74 10.57 3.19
N ALA A 223 13.51 10.99 4.21
CA ALA A 223 12.97 11.70 5.35
C ALA A 223 12.59 13.11 4.89
N ASN A 224 11.33 13.48 5.12
CA ASN A 224 10.78 14.84 5.16
C ASN A 224 10.87 15.70 3.86
N PHE A 225 9.67 16.02 3.36
CA PHE A 225 9.28 17.05 2.38
C PHE A 225 9.42 16.77 0.86
N LEU A 226 8.22 16.62 0.26
CA LEU A 226 7.71 17.16 -1.02
C LEU A 226 8.43 16.90 -2.36
N SER A 227 7.79 16.02 -3.15
CA SER A 227 7.69 15.97 -4.62
C SER A 227 8.97 15.90 -5.47
N CYS A 228 9.15 14.74 -6.14
CA CYS A 228 9.89 14.70 -7.42
C CYS A 228 8.90 14.47 -8.56
N LEU A 229 8.59 15.54 -9.30
CA LEU A 229 8.03 15.45 -10.65
C LEU A 229 9.12 14.92 -11.58
N CYS A 230 9.00 13.68 -12.02
CA CYS A 230 9.87 13.14 -13.06
C CYS A 230 9.32 13.59 -14.43
N SER A 231 9.68 14.79 -14.85
CA SER A 231 9.44 15.25 -16.22
C SER A 231 10.68 16.00 -16.69
N THR A 232 11.71 15.24 -17.10
CA THR A 232 12.80 15.56 -18.04
C THR A 232 13.95 14.56 -17.84
N CYS A 233 14.39 13.91 -18.92
CA CYS A 233 15.57 13.05 -18.91
C CYS A 233 16.83 13.90 -18.70
N ALA A 234 17.45 13.85 -17.52
CA ALA A 234 18.77 14.43 -17.29
C ALA A 234 19.86 13.34 -17.44
N LEU A 235 20.75 13.49 -18.42
CA LEU A 235 21.96 12.67 -18.55
C LEU A 235 22.98 13.09 -17.47
N CYS A 236 23.06 12.33 -16.38
CA CYS A 236 24.15 12.48 -15.40
C CYS A 236 25.39 11.72 -15.88
N ARG A 237 26.48 12.44 -16.20
CA ARG A 237 27.79 11.82 -16.47
C ARG A 237 28.59 11.80 -15.16
N LYS A 238 29.07 10.61 -14.79
CA LYS A 238 30.05 10.43 -13.71
C LYS A 238 31.35 11.14 -14.11
N ARG A 239 32.02 11.83 -13.19
CA ARG A 239 33.47 12.06 -13.35
C ARG A 239 34.19 10.73 -13.22
#